data_AF-A0A1I3JL51-F1
#
_entry.id   AF-A0A1I3JL51-F1
#
_cell.length_a   1.000
_cell.length_b   1.000
_cell.length_c   1.000
_cell.angle_alpha   90.00
_cell.angle_beta   90.00
_cell.angle_gamma   90.00
#
_symmetry.space_group_name_H-M   'P 1'
#
loop_
_entity.id
_entity.type
_entity.pdbx_description
1 polymer ?
#
loop_
_entity_poly.entity_id
_entity_poly.type
_entity_poly.pdbx_seq_one_letter_code
_entity_poly.pdbx_strand_id
1 'polypeptide(L)' 'MSSPISSWEGASTVFTFADKPMVLGFILVVAVALTIFAIYATVRHEQVSYKSPMIKK' A
#
# COMPACT_ATOMS: atom_id res chain seq x y z
N MET A 1 -36.41 -2.38 -12.34
CA MET A 1 -35.92 -3.12 -11.15
C MET A 1 -34.90 -4.13 -11.65
N SER A 2 -33.61 -3.85 -11.46
CA SER A 2 -32.55 -4.78 -11.87
C SER A 2 -32.65 -6.04 -11.02
N SER A 3 -32.70 -7.20 -11.66
CA SER A 3 -32.68 -8.49 -10.96
C SER A 3 -31.44 -8.58 -10.07
N PRO A 4 -31.48 -9.27 -8.90
CA PRO A 4 -30.29 -9.47 -8.08
C PRO A 4 -29.19 -10.13 -8.91
N ILE A 5 -27.97 -9.60 -8.84
CA ILE A 5 -26.82 -10.27 -9.43
C ILE A 5 -26.64 -11.62 -8.72
N SER A 6 -26.85 -12.71 -9.45
CA SER A 6 -26.81 -14.08 -8.90
C SER A 6 -25.41 -14.70 -8.96
N SER A 7 -24.48 -14.07 -9.69
CA SER A 7 -23.11 -14.56 -9.86
C SER A 7 -22.14 -13.42 -10.15
N TRP A 8 -20.92 -13.52 -9.62
CA TRP A 8 -19.78 -12.63 -9.92
C TRP A 8 -18.83 -13.24 -10.96
N GLU A 9 -19.25 -14.32 -11.60
CA GLU A 9 -18.52 -14.96 -12.69
C GLU A 9 -18.38 -13.95 -13.84
N GLY A 10 -17.16 -13.41 -14.04
CA GLY A 10 -16.87 -12.34 -15.00
C GLY A 10 -16.81 -10.91 -14.44
N ALA A 11 -17.16 -10.70 -13.17
CA ALA A 11 -16.97 -9.41 -12.49
C ALA A 11 -15.53 -9.20 -11.97
N SER A 12 -14.61 -10.13 -12.28
CA SER A 12 -13.18 -9.94 -12.11
C SER A 12 -12.71 -8.86 -13.08
N THR A 13 -12.80 -7.60 -12.66
CA THR A 13 -12.07 -6.54 -13.34
C THR A 13 -10.59 -6.89 -13.26
N VAL A 14 -9.94 -6.95 -14.44
CA VAL A 14 -8.51 -7.29 -14.60
C VAL A 14 -7.60 -6.54 -13.61
N PHE A 15 -8.05 -5.37 -13.16
CA PHE A 15 -7.32 -4.48 -12.28
C PHE A 15 -7.14 -4.95 -10.84
N THR A 16 -7.96 -5.87 -10.31
CA THR A 16 -7.88 -6.21 -8.88
C THR A 16 -7.25 -7.56 -8.57
N PHE A 17 -7.16 -8.47 -9.56
CA PHE A 17 -6.71 -9.87 -9.38
C PHE A 17 -7.28 -10.54 -8.10
N ALA A 18 -8.45 -10.10 -7.64
CA ALA A 18 -9.00 -10.48 -6.34
C ALA A 18 -9.44 -11.94 -6.30
N ASP A 19 -9.64 -12.53 -7.48
CA ASP A 19 -9.87 -13.94 -7.75
C ASP A 19 -8.62 -14.82 -7.56
N LYS A 20 -7.42 -14.21 -7.50
CA LYS A 20 -6.15 -14.93 -7.38
C LYS A 20 -5.55 -14.75 -5.99
N PRO A 21 -5.75 -15.71 -5.06
CA PRO A 21 -5.32 -15.56 -3.66
C PRO A 21 -3.81 -15.33 -3.53
N MET A 22 -3.01 -15.90 -4.42
CA MET A 22 -1.55 -15.68 -4.46
C MET A 22 -1.19 -14.24 -4.83
N VAL A 23 -1.91 -13.62 -5.77
CA VAL A 23 -1.64 -12.24 -6.20
C VAL A 23 -2.06 -11.25 -5.11
N LEU A 24 -3.20 -11.50 -4.45
CA LEU A 24 -3.63 -10.74 -3.28
C LEU A 24 -2.61 -10.81 -2.13
N GLY A 25 -2.12 -12.01 -1.82
CA GLY A 25 -1.10 -12.20 -0.79
C GLY A 25 0.19 -11.42 -1.11
N PHE A 26 0.63 -11.45 -2.36
CA PHE A 26 1.79 -10.68 -2.81
C PHE A 26 1.58 -9.17 -2.66
N ILE A 27 0.45 -8.63 -3.14
CA ILE A 27 0.14 -7.20 -3.04
C ILE A 27 0.10 -6.75 -1.57
N LEU A 28 -0.49 -7.56 -0.68
CA LEU A 28 -0.53 -7.27 0.75
C LEU A 28 0.87 -7.17 1.36
N VAL A 29 1.76 -8.13 1.04
CA VAL A 29 3.15 -8.11 1.52
C VAL A 29 3.87 -6.85 1.04
N VAL A 30 3.70 -6.48 -0.23
CA VAL A 30 4.29 -5.25 -0.80
C VAL A 30 3.76 -4.01 -0.08
N ALA A 31 2.46 -3.93 0.17
CA ALA A 31 1.85 -2.80 0.86
C ALA A 31 2.38 -2.63 2.29
N VAL A 32 2.50 -3.74 3.04
CA VAL A 32 3.09 -3.73 4.39
C VAL A 32 4.55 -3.28 4.35
N ALA A 33 5.34 -3.81 3.41
CA ALA A 33 6.74 -3.45 3.26
C ALA A 33 6.93 -1.95 2.95
N LEU A 34 6.12 -1.40 2.03
CA LEU A 34 6.14 0.03 1.70
C LEU A 34 5.74 0.90 2.89
N THR A 35 4.76 0.46 3.69
CA THR A 35 4.33 1.18 4.89
C THR A 35 5.45 1.25 5.93
N ILE A 36 6.08 0.11 6.22
CA ILE A 36 7.22 0.04 7.14
C ILE A 36 8.38 0.92 6.63
N PHE A 37 8.67 0.85 5.32
CA PHE A 37 9.70 1.67 4.70
C PHE A 37 9.42 3.17 4.85
N ALA A 38 8.18 3.61 4.61
CA ALA A 38 7.79 5.01 4.75
C ALA A 38 7.96 5.52 6.19
N ILE A 39 7.58 4.70 7.18
CA ILE A 39 7.79 5.02 8.60
C ILE A 39 9.29 5.15 8.89
N TYR A 40 10.09 4.16 8.49
CA TYR A 40 11.54 4.19 8.69
C TYR A 40 12.21 5.39 8.02
N ALA A 41 11.82 5.71 6.78
CA ALA A 41 12.34 6.86 6.04
C ALA A 41 12.02 8.18 6.77
N THR A 42 10.80 8.31 7.30
CA THR A 42 10.39 9.49 8.08
C THR A 42 11.21 9.64 9.35
N VAL A 43 11.34 8.56 10.15
CA VAL A 43 12.15 8.57 11.37
C VAL A 43 13.61 8.92 11.07
N ARG A 44 14.18 8.36 10.00
CA ARG A 44 15.54 8.68 9.57
C ARG A 44 15.66 10.15 9.14
N HIS A 45 14.70 10.66 8.38
CA HIS A 45 14.69 12.04 7.92
C HIS A 45 14.70 13.00 9.12
N GLU A 46 13.83 12.76 10.11
CA GLU A 46 13.78 13.54 11.35
C GLU A 46 15.11 13.51 12.11
N GLN A 47 15.70 12.33 12.32
CA GLN A 47 16.98 12.22 13.01
C GLN A 47 18.11 13.01 12.32
N VAL A 48 18.12 13.05 10.98
CA VAL A 48 19.08 13.85 10.21
C VAL A 48 18.75 15.34 10.34
N SER A 49 17.49 15.74 10.21
CA SER A 49 17.07 17.14 10.34
C SER A 49 17.39 17.72 11.71
N TYR A 50 17.13 16.98 12.79
CA TYR A 50 17.40 17.44 14.17
C TYR A 50 18.88 17.43 14.54
N LYS A 51 19.71 16.62 13.87
CA LYS A 51 21.17 16.62 14.06
C LYS A 51 21.89 17.65 13.20
N SER A 52 21.24 18.16 12.15
CA SER A 52 21.81 19.22 11.33
C SER A 52 21.80 20.53 12.14
N PRO A 53 22.94 21.21 12.32
CA PRO A 53 22.97 22.49 13.00
C PRO A 53 22.11 23.48 12.19
N MET A 54 21.01 23.94 12.78
CA MET A 54 20.24 25.03 12.18
C MET A 54 21.17 26.24 12.05
N ILE A 55 21.49 26.62 10.80
CA ILE A 55 22.18 27.88 10.52
C ILE A 55 21.25 28.98 11.06
N LYS A 56 21.61 29.56 12.21
CA LYS A 56 20.97 30.77 12.71
C LYS A 56 21.35 31.89 11.73
N LYS A 57 20.36 32.42 11.01
CA LYS A 57 20.47 33.71 10.32
C LYS A 57 20.48 34.84 11.33
#